data_AF-A0A8T0TCB9-F1
#
_entry.id   AF-A0A8T0TCB9-F1
#
_cell.length_a   1.000
_cell.length_b   1.000
_cell.length_c   1.000
_cell.angle_alpha   90.00
_cell.angle_beta   90.00
_cell.angle_gamma   90.00
#
_symmetry.space_group_name_H-M   'P 1'
#
loop_
_entity.id
_entity.type
_entity.pdbx_description
1 polymer ?
#
loop_
_entity_poly.entity_id
_entity_poly.type
_entity_poly.pdbx_seq_one_letter_code
_entity_poly.pdbx_strand_id
1 'polypeptide(L)'
;MDKTKGSPCQQGYLESSQAGKMMRHSIPNLPEDIWRHIHSLVPQRDAARASCVSRAFLHSWRCRPNFILNRDTLQSKAHVSGVNFSHTLDCILRRHSGVGVKTLQLVLDDIANNGDLDSWLQVAVAPGIEELILMPISGMIKYNFPCSLLSEGIRNSIRLLTLGYCAFRPTLELGPLRSLTSLCLDTVGITGYELECFFFPILVL
;
A
#
# COMPACT_ATOMS: atom_id res chain seq x y z
N MET A 1 5.78 -72.89 -38.49
CA MET A 1 4.99 -71.70 -38.13
C MET A 1 5.83 -70.49 -38.52
N ASP A 2 5.80 -70.13 -39.81
CA ASP A 2 5.00 -69.03 -40.41
C ASP A 2 5.53 -67.63 -40.00
N LYS A 3 6.19 -66.87 -40.91
CA LYS A 3 5.62 -65.89 -41.89
C LYS A 3 4.99 -64.67 -41.16
N THR A 4 5.28 -63.37 -41.39
CA THR A 4 5.54 -62.61 -42.63
C THR A 4 6.04 -61.16 -42.35
N LYS A 5 6.89 -60.68 -43.27
CA LYS A 5 7.32 -59.34 -43.76
C LYS A 5 6.58 -58.02 -43.40
N GLY A 6 7.35 -56.91 -43.51
CA GLY A 6 6.90 -55.63 -44.12
C GLY A 6 7.64 -54.35 -43.64
N SER A 7 8.83 -54.03 -44.17
CA SER A 7 9.18 -52.88 -45.06
C SER A 7 9.25 -51.45 -44.44
N PRO A 8 10.33 -50.68 -44.69
CA PRO A 8 10.47 -49.27 -44.30
C PRO A 8 10.00 -48.33 -45.41
N CYS A 9 9.40 -47.20 -45.03
CA CYS A 9 9.16 -46.08 -45.95
C CYS A 9 9.75 -44.81 -45.35
N GLN A 10 10.87 -44.34 -45.92
CA GLN A 10 11.25 -42.93 -45.87
C GLN A 10 10.60 -42.24 -47.07
N GLN A 11 10.01 -41.06 -46.88
CA GLN A 11 10.09 -39.90 -47.77
C GLN A 11 9.32 -38.77 -47.06
N GLY A 12 9.94 -37.67 -46.67
CA GLY A 12 10.01 -36.50 -47.54
C GLY A 12 9.96 -35.24 -46.69
N TYR A 13 11.04 -34.45 -46.73
CA TYR A 13 11.01 -33.03 -46.40
C TYR A 13 10.02 -32.33 -47.35
N LEU A 14 9.04 -31.57 -46.83
CA LEU A 14 8.88 -30.13 -47.09
C LEU A 14 7.69 -29.55 -46.29
N GLU A 15 8.06 -28.59 -45.45
CA GLU A 15 7.35 -27.39 -44.95
C GLU A 15 5.83 -27.28 -44.78
N SER A 16 5.56 -26.59 -43.66
CA SER A 16 4.50 -25.62 -43.38
C SER A 16 3.19 -26.19 -42.86
N SER A 17 2.84 -25.79 -41.62
CA SER A 17 1.66 -24.95 -41.37
C SER A 17 1.46 -24.73 -39.86
N GLN A 18 1.70 -23.48 -39.46
CA GLN A 18 1.16 -22.82 -38.26
C GLN A 18 1.41 -23.53 -36.91
N ALA A 19 2.62 -23.30 -36.38
CA ALA A 19 2.77 -23.12 -34.94
C ALA A 19 1.84 -21.97 -34.52
N GLY A 20 0.76 -22.30 -33.80
CA GLY A 20 -0.12 -21.33 -33.18
C GLY A 20 0.70 -20.42 -32.28
N LYS A 21 1.10 -19.26 -32.81
CA LYS A 21 1.64 -18.17 -32.00
C LYS A 21 0.57 -17.85 -30.97
N MET A 22 0.80 -18.27 -29.73
CA MET A 22 0.04 -17.81 -28.58
C MET A 22 0.15 -16.28 -28.60
N MET A 23 -0.92 -15.64 -29.08
CA MET A 23 -0.98 -14.21 -29.25
C MET A 23 -0.93 -13.63 -27.85
N ARG A 24 0.26 -13.21 -27.41
CA ARG A 24 0.41 -12.45 -26.18
C ARG A 24 -0.46 -11.23 -26.37
N HIS A 25 -1.63 -11.22 -25.73
CA HIS A 25 -2.51 -10.07 -25.70
C HIS A 25 -1.66 -8.89 -25.26
N SER A 26 -1.29 -8.06 -26.22
CA SER A 26 -0.46 -6.91 -25.97
C SER A 26 -1.37 -5.93 -25.26
N ILE A 27 -0.98 -5.56 -24.05
CA ILE A 27 -1.67 -4.54 -23.27
C ILE A 27 -1.81 -3.31 -24.20
N PRO A 28 -3.01 -2.77 -24.41
CA PRO A 28 -3.20 -1.65 -25.34
C PRO A 28 -2.30 -0.47 -24.96
N ASN A 29 -1.65 0.17 -25.93
CA ASN A 29 -0.83 1.36 -25.69
C ASN A 29 -1.75 2.56 -25.39
N LEU A 30 -2.21 2.67 -24.15
CA LEU A 30 -2.84 3.90 -23.63
C LEU A 30 -1.77 4.89 -23.13
N PRO A 31 -2.06 6.21 -23.18
CA PRO A 31 -1.30 7.25 -22.47
C PRO A 31 -1.09 6.94 -20.97
N GLU A 32 0.04 7.36 -20.41
CA GLU A 32 0.44 7.06 -19.02
C GLU A 32 -0.54 7.61 -17.97
N ASP A 33 -1.15 8.76 -18.23
CA ASP A 33 -2.15 9.41 -17.38
C ASP A 33 -3.43 8.57 -17.30
N ILE A 34 -3.87 8.01 -18.43
CA ILE A 34 -5.02 7.09 -18.49
C ILE A 34 -4.70 5.78 -17.76
N TRP A 35 -3.49 5.24 -17.92
CA TRP A 35 -3.04 4.08 -17.17
C TRP A 35 -3.05 4.32 -15.66
N ARG A 36 -2.49 5.45 -15.21
CA ARG A 36 -2.50 5.84 -13.79
C ARG A 36 -3.91 5.96 -13.26
N HIS A 37 -4.82 6.55 -14.03
CA HIS A 37 -6.23 6.65 -13.65
C HIS A 37 -6.89 5.27 -13.50
N ILE A 38 -6.77 4.38 -14.49
CA ILE A 38 -7.33 3.02 -14.43
C ILE A 38 -6.78 2.28 -13.21
N HIS A 39 -5.46 2.34 -13.00
CA HIS A 39 -4.81 1.73 -11.84
C HIS A 39 -5.29 2.31 -10.50
N SER A 40 -5.62 3.61 -10.46
CA SER A 40 -6.18 4.25 -9.26
C SER A 40 -7.56 3.71 -8.90
N LEU A 41 -8.30 3.12 -9.84
CA LEU A 41 -9.62 2.54 -9.64
C LEU A 41 -9.60 1.04 -9.30
N VAL A 42 -8.51 0.33 -9.63
CA VAL A 42 -8.38 -1.12 -9.35
C VAL A 42 -8.23 -1.35 -7.84
N PRO A 43 -8.97 -2.28 -7.21
CA PRO A 43 -8.79 -2.60 -5.79
C PRO A 43 -7.32 -2.90 -5.43
N GLN A 44 -6.86 -2.48 -4.24
CA GLN A 44 -5.44 -2.59 -3.84
C GLN A 44 -4.88 -3.99 -4.03
N ARG A 45 -5.63 -5.01 -3.62
CA ARG A 45 -5.23 -6.41 -3.76
C ARG A 45 -5.02 -6.84 -5.21
N ASP A 46 -5.91 -6.42 -6.10
CA ASP A 46 -5.85 -6.81 -7.51
C ASP A 46 -4.77 -6.04 -8.26
N ALA A 47 -4.56 -4.77 -7.92
CA ALA A 47 -3.43 -4.00 -8.44
C ALA A 47 -2.08 -4.55 -7.94
N ALA A 48 -1.99 -4.98 -6.67
CA ALA A 48 -0.82 -5.68 -6.15
C ALA A 48 -0.58 -7.02 -6.87
N ARG A 49 -1.63 -7.79 -7.18
CA ARG A 49 -1.52 -9.02 -7.97
C ARG A 49 -1.07 -8.76 -9.40
N ALA A 50 -1.64 -7.74 -10.06
CA ALA A 50 -1.24 -7.33 -11.40
C ALA A 50 0.23 -6.90 -11.46
N SER A 51 0.74 -6.27 -10.38
CA SER A 51 2.16 -5.90 -10.26
C SER A 51 3.11 -7.09 -10.38
N CYS A 52 2.68 -8.29 -9.98
CA CYS A 52 3.51 -9.50 -10.06
C CYS A 52 3.67 -10.04 -11.48
N VAL A 53 2.79 -9.67 -12.42
CA VAL A 53 2.76 -10.27 -13.77
C VAL A 53 3.27 -9.34 -14.87
N SER A 54 3.46 -8.04 -14.61
CA SER A 54 4.16 -7.15 -15.56
C SER A 54 4.87 -5.97 -14.91
N ARG A 55 5.99 -5.55 -15.53
CA ARG A 55 6.78 -4.40 -15.10
C ARG A 55 5.99 -3.08 -15.17
N ALA A 56 5.11 -2.94 -16.15
CA ALA A 56 4.26 -1.76 -16.28
C ALA A 56 3.27 -1.69 -15.11
N PHE A 57 2.62 -2.80 -14.77
CA PHE A 57 1.72 -2.85 -13.61
C PHE A 57 2.49 -2.62 -12.30
N LEU A 58 3.73 -3.10 -12.18
CA LEU A 58 4.58 -2.83 -11.03
C LEU A 58 4.94 -1.36 -10.89
N HIS A 59 5.27 -0.68 -11.99
CA HIS A 59 5.58 0.74 -11.96
C HIS A 59 4.35 1.57 -11.55
N SER A 60 3.20 1.31 -12.17
CA SER A 60 1.93 1.95 -11.81
C SER A 60 1.51 1.66 -10.36
N TRP A 61 1.76 0.44 -9.88
CA TRP A 61 1.50 0.07 -8.48
C TRP A 61 2.35 0.90 -7.50
N ARG A 62 3.65 1.06 -7.78
CA ARG A 62 4.56 1.83 -6.92
C ARG A 62 4.25 3.31 -6.86
N CYS A 63 3.73 3.88 -7.94
CA CYS A 63 3.40 5.30 -8.03
C CYS A 63 1.93 5.60 -7.71
N ARG A 64 1.23 4.67 -7.04
CA ARG A 64 -0.18 4.86 -6.75
C ARG A 64 -0.35 5.86 -5.58
N PRO A 65 -1.10 6.96 -5.77
CA PRO A 65 -1.18 8.02 -4.77
C PRO A 65 -2.05 7.66 -3.57
N ASN A 66 -3.06 6.81 -3.77
CA ASN A 66 -4.02 6.45 -2.73
C ASN A 66 -3.75 5.04 -2.24
N PHE A 67 -3.34 4.91 -0.98
CA PHE A 67 -2.98 3.66 -0.36
C PHE A 67 -3.85 3.43 0.88
N ILE A 68 -4.98 2.77 0.63
CA ILE A 68 -6.01 2.48 1.65
C ILE A 68 -5.90 1.00 2.01
N LEU A 69 -5.48 0.72 3.23
CA LEU A 69 -5.38 -0.62 3.78
C LEU A 69 -6.28 -0.72 5.01
N ASN A 70 -7.34 -1.49 4.85
CA ASN A 70 -8.23 -1.90 5.92
C ASN A 70 -8.49 -3.41 5.83
N ARG A 71 -9.11 -3.99 6.86
CA ARG A 71 -9.47 -5.41 6.87
C ARG A 71 -10.25 -5.83 5.62
N ASP A 72 -11.23 -5.04 5.18
CA ASP A 72 -12.09 -5.34 4.04
C ASP A 72 -11.35 -5.35 2.69
N THR A 73 -10.32 -4.51 2.52
CA THR A 73 -9.51 -4.43 1.30
C THR A 73 -8.55 -5.61 1.16
N LEU A 74 -8.20 -6.28 2.26
CA LEU A 74 -7.19 -7.34 2.30
C LEU A 74 -7.78 -8.74 2.54
N GLN A 75 -8.87 -8.85 3.30
CA GLN A 75 -9.54 -10.13 3.51
C GLN A 75 -10.39 -10.51 2.29
N SER A 76 -10.10 -11.68 1.73
CA SER A 76 -10.95 -12.31 0.73
C SER A 76 -12.29 -12.67 1.37
N LYS A 77 -13.42 -12.40 0.70
CA LYS A 77 -14.75 -12.92 1.10
C LYS A 77 -14.81 -14.45 1.20
N ALA A 78 -13.82 -15.16 0.66
CA ALA A 78 -13.63 -16.58 0.87
C ALA A 78 -12.88 -16.79 2.20
N HIS A 79 -13.58 -17.33 3.19
CA HIS A 79 -13.03 -17.91 4.42
C HIS A 79 -11.94 -18.94 4.07
N VAL A 80 -10.72 -18.48 3.83
CA VAL A 80 -9.52 -19.31 3.86
C VAL A 80 -8.77 -18.86 5.08
N SER A 81 -9.13 -19.48 6.21
CA SER A 81 -8.41 -19.39 7.46
C SER A 81 -6.94 -19.74 7.23
N GLY A 82 -6.04 -18.78 7.46
CA GLY A 82 -4.60 -19.08 7.54
C GLY A 82 -3.67 -17.97 7.04
N VAL A 83 -4.12 -17.05 6.20
CA VAL A 83 -3.25 -15.93 5.77
C VAL A 83 -3.29 -14.83 6.82
N ASN A 84 -2.19 -14.68 7.56
CA ASN A 84 -2.04 -13.62 8.55
C ASN A 84 -2.16 -12.25 7.85
N PHE A 85 -3.12 -11.44 8.29
CA PHE A 85 -3.36 -10.09 7.79
C PHE A 85 -2.09 -9.23 7.88
N SER A 86 -1.36 -9.32 8.99
CA SER A 86 -0.08 -8.61 9.19
C SER A 86 0.97 -9.02 8.17
N HIS A 87 1.07 -10.31 7.83
CA HIS A 87 2.03 -10.78 6.81
C HIS A 87 1.68 -10.24 5.42
N THR A 88 0.38 -10.20 5.10
CA THR A 88 -0.08 -9.65 3.81
C THR A 88 0.21 -8.16 3.72
N LEU A 89 -0.07 -7.41 4.80
CA LEU A 89 0.26 -6.00 4.93
C LEU A 89 1.76 -5.75 4.72
N ASP A 90 2.60 -6.47 5.46
CA ASP A 90 4.05 -6.35 5.38
C ASP A 90 4.55 -6.60 3.94
N CYS A 91 4.04 -7.63 3.27
CA CYS A 91 4.37 -7.92 1.87
C CYS A 91 3.98 -6.80 0.90
N ILE A 92 2.81 -6.18 1.10
CA ILE A 92 2.31 -5.10 0.23
C ILE A 92 3.13 -3.82 0.46
N LEU A 93 3.31 -3.43 1.71
CA LEU A 93 4.03 -2.22 2.10
C LEU A 93 5.48 -2.23 1.62
N ARG A 94 6.20 -3.33 1.86
CA ARG A 94 7.59 -3.50 1.41
C ARG A 94 7.75 -3.44 -0.11
N ARG A 95 6.70 -3.74 -0.88
CA ARG A 95 6.73 -3.67 -2.35
C ARG A 95 6.35 -2.29 -2.90
N HIS A 96 5.65 -1.47 -2.12
CA HIS A 96 5.11 -0.18 -2.56
C HIS A 96 6.16 0.96 -2.55
N SER A 97 7.28 0.83 -1.84
CA SER A 97 8.36 1.85 -1.68
C SER A 97 7.96 3.19 -1.05
N GLY A 98 6.67 3.47 -0.86
CA GLY A 98 6.15 4.70 -0.23
C GLY A 98 6.23 5.97 -1.09
N VAL A 99 7.11 6.01 -2.10
CA VAL A 99 7.32 7.18 -2.96
C VAL A 99 6.08 7.50 -3.79
N GLY A 100 5.60 8.74 -3.68
CA GLY A 100 4.44 9.23 -4.44
C GLY A 100 3.08 8.91 -3.80
N VAL A 101 3.06 8.29 -2.61
CA VAL A 101 1.85 8.16 -1.80
C VAL A 101 1.42 9.56 -1.33
N LYS A 102 0.18 9.93 -1.62
CA LYS A 102 -0.48 11.16 -1.15
C LYS A 102 -1.40 10.89 0.03
N THR A 103 -2.16 9.80 -0.05
CA THR A 103 -3.11 9.40 1.00
C THR A 103 -2.72 8.03 1.52
N LEU A 104 -2.41 7.95 2.82
CA LEU A 104 -2.18 6.71 3.55
C LEU A 104 -3.29 6.51 4.58
N GLN A 105 -4.05 5.42 4.43
CA GLN A 105 -5.05 5.03 5.41
C GLN A 105 -4.76 3.61 5.92
N LEU A 106 -4.52 3.50 7.22
CA LEU A 106 -4.29 2.25 7.94
C LEU A 106 -5.36 2.11 9.03
N VAL A 107 -6.44 1.38 8.72
CA VAL A 107 -7.47 1.01 9.71
C VAL A 107 -7.31 -0.47 10.01
N LEU A 108 -6.70 -0.76 11.14
CA LEU A 108 -6.15 -2.07 11.46
C LEU A 108 -6.83 -2.59 12.71
N ASP A 109 -7.32 -3.82 12.66
CA ASP A 109 -8.00 -4.47 13.78
C ASP A 109 -7.23 -5.72 14.16
N ASP A 110 -7.00 -5.91 15.46
CA ASP A 110 -6.28 -7.04 16.04
C ASP A 110 -4.82 -7.19 15.55
N ILE A 111 -4.03 -6.11 15.64
CA ILE A 111 -2.59 -6.17 15.37
C ILE A 111 -1.89 -6.91 16.53
N ALA A 112 -1.22 -8.02 16.22
CA ALA A 112 -0.53 -8.84 17.22
C ALA A 112 0.67 -8.13 17.89
N ASN A 113 1.33 -7.19 17.20
CA ASN A 113 2.52 -6.49 17.69
C ASN A 113 2.61 -5.04 17.18
N ASN A 114 2.88 -4.10 18.09
CA ASN A 114 3.11 -2.69 17.77
C ASN A 114 4.36 -2.45 16.92
N GLY A 115 5.40 -3.28 17.06
CA GLY A 115 6.66 -3.11 16.30
C GLY A 115 6.50 -3.26 14.79
N ASP A 116 5.54 -4.06 14.34
CA ASP A 116 5.22 -4.20 12.91
C ASP A 116 4.66 -2.88 12.37
N LEU A 117 3.83 -2.19 13.15
CA LEU A 117 3.20 -0.94 12.75
C LEU A 117 4.22 0.20 12.57
N ASP A 118 5.21 0.31 13.46
CA ASP A 118 6.29 1.31 13.30
C ASP A 118 7.08 1.06 12.01
N SER A 119 7.47 -0.19 11.77
CA SER A 119 8.16 -0.59 10.54
C SER A 119 7.34 -0.25 9.28
N TRP A 120 6.04 -0.53 9.32
CA TRP A 120 5.12 -0.21 8.24
C TRP A 120 4.99 1.27 7.96
N LEU A 121 4.84 2.08 9.02
CA LEU A 121 4.76 3.52 8.87
C LEU A 121 6.07 4.11 8.34
N GLN A 122 7.23 3.63 8.79
CA GLN A 122 8.53 4.09 8.26
C GLN A 122 8.69 3.83 6.76
N VAL A 123 8.07 2.77 6.23
CA VAL A 123 8.12 2.45 4.79
C VAL A 123 7.05 3.23 4.01
N ALA A 124 5.87 3.42 4.59
CA ALA A 124 4.73 4.02 3.90
C ALA A 124 4.72 5.55 3.95
N VAL A 125 5.22 6.12 5.04
CA VAL A 125 5.15 7.54 5.34
C VAL A 125 6.35 8.24 4.70
N ALA A 126 6.15 8.73 3.48
CA ALA A 126 7.15 9.43 2.69
C ALA A 126 6.84 10.94 2.58
N PRO A 127 7.85 11.78 2.28
CA PRO A 127 7.63 13.18 1.93
C PRO A 127 6.60 13.33 0.80
N GLY A 128 5.68 14.29 0.94
CA GLY A 128 4.60 14.53 -0.02
C GLY A 128 3.25 13.89 0.34
N ILE A 129 3.15 13.18 1.47
CA ILE A 129 1.85 12.77 2.01
C ILE A 129 1.01 14.00 2.34
N GLU A 130 -0.21 14.00 1.83
CA GLU A 130 -1.23 15.00 2.05
C GLU A 130 -2.25 14.54 3.11
N GLU A 131 -2.50 13.24 3.22
CA GLU A 131 -3.51 12.70 4.13
C GLU A 131 -2.99 11.44 4.84
N LEU A 132 -3.01 11.46 6.17
CA LEU A 132 -2.64 10.33 7.00
C LEU A 132 -3.79 9.97 7.94
N ILE A 133 -4.31 8.75 7.81
CA ILE A 133 -5.34 8.18 8.66
C ILE A 133 -4.79 6.92 9.30
N LEU A 134 -4.65 6.90 10.62
CA LEU A 134 -4.12 5.77 11.37
C LEU A 134 -5.03 5.41 12.53
N MET A 135 -5.58 4.20 12.50
CA MET A 135 -6.47 3.66 13.53
C MET A 135 -6.13 2.19 13.81
N PRO A 136 -5.11 1.90 14.65
CA PRO A 136 -4.85 0.58 15.19
C PRO A 136 -5.88 0.24 16.27
N ILE A 137 -7.06 -0.20 15.85
CA ILE A 137 -8.16 -0.60 16.71
C ILE A 137 -7.69 -1.76 17.60
N SER A 138 -7.64 -1.48 18.89
CA SER A 138 -7.22 -2.39 19.95
C SER A 138 -8.03 -2.10 21.20
N GLY A 139 -8.33 -3.13 22.00
CA GLY A 139 -9.08 -2.98 23.25
C GLY A 139 -8.35 -2.12 24.31
N MET A 140 -7.08 -1.80 24.12
CA MET A 140 -6.32 -0.84 24.93
C MET A 140 -5.44 0.05 24.06
N ILE A 141 -5.33 1.34 24.40
CA ILE A 141 -4.39 2.29 23.80
C ILE A 141 -2.96 1.91 24.21
N LYS A 142 -2.30 1.06 23.42
CA LYS A 142 -0.93 0.60 23.67
C LYS A 142 0.10 1.20 22.71
N TYR A 143 -0.36 1.71 21.57
CA TYR A 143 0.51 2.19 20.52
C TYR A 143 0.79 3.69 20.68
N ASN A 144 2.06 4.09 20.69
CA ASN A 144 2.46 5.50 20.67
C ASN A 144 2.76 5.89 19.23
N PHE A 145 2.04 6.88 18.70
CA PHE A 145 2.31 7.41 17.37
C PHE A 145 3.71 8.07 17.33
N PRO A 146 4.61 7.64 16.43
CA PRO A 146 5.96 8.18 16.34
C PRO A 146 5.92 9.54 15.63
N CYS A 147 5.88 10.62 16.43
CA CYS A 147 5.83 11.99 15.93
C CYS A 147 7.02 12.37 15.02
N SER A 148 8.14 11.64 15.12
CA SER A 148 9.30 11.77 14.22
C SER A 148 8.96 11.48 12.75
N LEU A 149 7.88 10.75 12.46
CA LEU A 149 7.38 10.56 11.09
C LEU A 149 6.91 11.86 10.44
N LEU A 150 6.48 12.85 11.23
CA LEU A 150 6.06 14.17 10.74
C LEU A 150 7.30 15.05 10.47
N SER A 151 8.17 14.53 9.60
CA SER A 151 9.37 15.21 9.12
C SER A 151 9.02 16.49 8.35
N GLU A 152 9.99 17.39 8.14
CA GLU A 152 9.77 18.67 7.46
C GLU A 152 9.06 18.54 6.11
N GLY A 153 9.42 17.53 5.31
CA GLY A 153 8.78 17.27 4.02
C GLY A 153 7.29 16.96 4.14
N ILE A 154 6.89 16.30 5.23
CA ILE A 154 5.48 15.98 5.52
C ILE A 154 4.77 17.17 6.16
N ARG A 155 5.43 17.91 7.06
CA ARG A 155 4.84 19.11 7.69
C ARG A 155 4.36 20.15 6.68
N ASN A 156 5.04 20.22 5.53
CA ASN A 156 4.71 21.13 4.43
C ASN A 156 3.69 20.56 3.44
N SER A 157 3.37 19.26 3.48
CA SER A 157 2.42 18.63 2.56
C SER A 157 1.14 18.12 3.23
N ILE A 158 1.19 17.74 4.51
CA ILE A 158 0.07 17.14 5.23
C ILE A 158 -1.04 18.14 5.44
N ARG A 159 -2.25 17.77 5.02
CA ARG A 159 -3.49 18.55 5.08
C ARG A 159 -4.50 17.92 6.03
N LEU A 160 -4.54 16.59 6.07
CA LEU A 160 -5.40 15.81 6.97
C LEU A 160 -4.54 14.86 7.82
N LEU A 161 -4.72 14.95 9.14
CA LEU A 161 -4.19 13.99 10.09
C LEU A 161 -5.34 13.43 10.94
N THR A 162 -5.59 12.13 10.82
CA THR A 162 -6.55 11.40 11.64
C THR A 162 -5.82 10.34 12.45
N LEU A 163 -5.87 10.45 13.77
CA LEU A 163 -5.30 9.48 14.69
C LEU A 163 -6.41 8.87 15.55
N GLY A 164 -6.44 7.55 15.65
CA GLY A 164 -7.42 6.82 16.43
C GLY A 164 -6.80 5.71 17.27
N TYR A 165 -7.32 5.46 18.48
CA TYR A 165 -6.92 4.33 19.34
C TYR A 165 -5.41 4.23 19.66
N CYS A 166 -4.69 5.35 19.55
CA CYS A 166 -3.25 5.45 19.83
C CYS A 166 -2.96 6.61 20.79
N ALA A 167 -1.79 6.62 21.39
CA ALA A 167 -1.29 7.78 22.11
C ALA A 167 -0.59 8.74 21.13
N PHE A 168 -0.83 10.04 21.31
CA PHE A 168 -0.21 11.09 20.52
C PHE A 168 0.61 11.97 21.46
N ARG A 169 1.94 11.97 21.27
CA ARG A 169 2.92 12.54 22.20
C ARG A 169 3.81 13.59 21.50
N PRO A 170 3.22 14.65 20.91
CA PRO A 170 3.98 15.72 20.26
C PRO A 170 4.87 16.44 21.27
N THR A 171 6.10 16.76 20.86
CA THR A 171 7.05 17.56 21.62
C THR A 171 7.26 18.90 20.92
N LEU A 172 7.88 19.88 21.59
CA LEU A 172 8.24 21.16 20.97
C LEU A 172 9.18 21.03 19.76
N GLU A 173 9.87 19.90 19.61
CA GLU A 173 10.70 19.58 18.44
C GLU A 173 9.86 19.29 17.20
N LEU A 174 8.59 18.91 17.39
CA LEU A 174 7.61 18.80 16.32
C LEU A 174 7.22 20.21 15.87
N GLY A 175 7.97 20.74 14.89
CA GLY A 175 7.68 22.03 14.28
C GLY A 175 6.26 22.10 13.66
N PRO A 176 5.82 23.29 13.22
CA PRO A 176 4.45 23.50 12.79
C PRO A 176 4.09 22.66 11.55
N LEU A 177 2.90 22.05 11.57
CA LEU A 177 2.29 21.39 10.41
C LEU A 177 1.64 22.45 9.52
N ARG A 178 2.46 23.16 8.74
CA ARG A 178 2.08 24.39 8.01
C ARG A 178 0.91 24.24 7.04
N SER A 179 0.72 23.05 6.49
CA SER A 179 -0.32 22.76 5.51
C SER A 179 -1.56 22.08 6.11
N LEU A 180 -1.56 21.81 7.42
CA LEU A 180 -2.61 21.05 8.07
C LEU A 180 -3.90 21.87 8.14
N THR A 181 -4.95 21.38 7.48
CA THR A 181 -6.28 22.00 7.46
C THR A 181 -7.28 21.23 8.32
N SER A 182 -6.99 19.98 8.64
CA SER A 182 -7.92 19.11 9.36
C SER A 182 -7.17 18.14 10.28
N LEU A 183 -7.56 18.14 11.54
CA LEU A 183 -7.08 17.23 12.57
C LEU A 183 -8.28 16.50 13.17
N CYS A 184 -8.23 15.18 13.17
CA CYS A 184 -9.24 14.34 13.82
C CYS A 184 -8.54 13.42 14.82
N LEU A 185 -8.96 13.48 16.09
CA LEU A 185 -8.44 12.64 17.16
C LEU A 185 -9.61 11.85 17.74
N ASP A 186 -9.57 10.53 17.64
CA ASP A 186 -10.60 9.63 18.16
C ASP A 186 -10.00 8.66 19.19
N THR A 187 -10.44 8.72 20.44
CA THR A 187 -9.93 7.80 21.48
C THR A 187 -8.39 7.84 21.56
N VAL A 188 -7.83 9.06 21.51
CA VAL A 188 -6.38 9.31 21.50
C VAL A 188 -5.86 9.59 22.91
N GLY A 189 -4.80 8.91 23.32
CA GLY A 189 -4.10 9.18 24.58
C GLY A 189 -3.18 10.39 24.44
N ILE A 190 -3.64 11.56 24.88
CA ILE A 190 -2.87 12.82 24.85
C ILE A 190 -3.15 13.64 26.11
N THR A 191 -2.13 14.33 26.63
CA THR A 191 -2.22 15.25 27.77
C THR A 191 -2.44 16.69 27.32
N GLY A 192 -2.87 17.56 28.24
CA GLY A 192 -3.00 19.00 27.98
C GLY A 192 -1.68 19.64 27.54
N TYR A 193 -0.58 19.33 28.22
CA TYR A 193 0.75 19.83 27.85
C TYR A 193 1.18 19.44 26.43
N GLU A 194 0.89 18.21 26.01
CA GLU A 194 1.20 17.74 24.66
C GLU A 194 0.32 18.44 23.62
N LEU A 195 -0.96 18.67 23.90
CA LEU A 195 -1.81 19.50 23.04
C LEU A 195 -1.26 20.92 22.91
N GLU A 196 -0.81 21.53 24.00
CA GLU A 196 -0.17 22.85 23.98
C GLU A 196 1.09 22.82 23.10
N CYS A 197 1.96 21.81 23.26
CA CYS A 197 3.15 21.64 22.42
C CYS A 197 2.81 21.52 20.94
N PHE A 198 1.68 20.89 20.60
CA PHE A 198 1.22 20.73 19.23
C PHE A 198 0.65 22.02 18.62
N PHE A 199 -0.14 22.78 19.39
CA PHE A 199 -0.80 23.99 18.90
C PHE A 199 0.08 25.25 19.01
N PHE A 200 1.03 25.28 19.93
CA PHE A 200 1.91 26.43 20.14
C PHE A 200 2.64 26.87 18.86
N PRO A 201 3.23 25.96 18.04
CA PRO A 201 3.84 26.33 16.77
C PRO A 201 2.86 26.85 15.72
N ILE A 202 1.57 26.49 15.81
CA ILE A 202 0.53 26.90 14.85
C ILE A 202 0.04 28.31 15.16
N LEU A 203 -0.02 28.69 16.43
CA LEU A 203 -0.50 30.00 16.89
C LEU A 203 0.50 31.16 16.69
N VAL A 204 1.76 30.84 16.37
CA VAL A 204 2.85 31.81 16.20
C VAL A 204 3.11 32.12 14.71
N LEU A 205 2.31 31.57 13.79
CA LEU A 205 2.31 31.84 12.35
C LEU A 205 1.20 32.82 11.96
#